data_AF-A0A1S2LF93-F1
#
_entry.id   AF-A0A1S2LF93-F1
#
_cell.length_a   1.000
_cell.length_b   1.000
_cell.length_c   1.000
_cell.angle_alpha   90.00
_cell.angle_beta   90.00
_cell.angle_gamma   90.00
#
_symmetry.space_group_name_H-M   'P 1'
#
loop_
_entity.id
_entity.type
_entity.pdbx_description
1 polymer ?
#
loop_
_entity_poly.entity_id
_entity_poly.type
_entity_poly.pdbx_seq_one_letter_code
_entity_poly.pdbx_strand_id
1 'polypeptide(L)'
;MRLFHVSEESDIQIFVPRLPVRKDLDQSKGLVWAINETCLPNFLTPRDCPRVTYHCNERTTEEDKQKYLSSQSSTHVIAIEHQWFEKMKNTTLYLYEFDPTNFYLQDRGAGYYVSEVTEIPINKIVITDVFAELINRNIEVRMTDQLWDLCECIQTTSFDWSICRMGNAKKK
;
A
#
# COMPACT_ATOMS: atom_id res chain seq x y z
N MET A 1 -0.01 7.20 16.53
CA MET A 1 0.15 6.70 15.15
C MET A 1 -0.05 5.20 15.18
N ARG A 2 -0.64 4.62 14.13
CA ARG A 2 -0.82 3.18 14.00
C ARG A 2 0.04 2.65 12.86
N LEU A 3 0.64 1.48 13.05
CA LEU A 3 1.53 0.84 12.09
C LEU A 3 1.03 -0.58 11.80
N PHE A 4 1.03 -0.96 10.54
CA PHE A 4 0.42 -2.21 10.10
C PHE A 4 1.35 -3.02 9.19
N HIS A 5 1.21 -4.33 9.28
CA HIS A 5 1.63 -5.27 8.24
C HIS A 5 0.39 -5.90 7.61
N VAL A 6 0.31 -5.88 6.28
CA VAL A 6 -0.78 -6.54 5.55
C VAL A 6 -0.29 -7.87 4.99
N SER A 7 -1.03 -8.96 5.25
CA SER A 7 -0.69 -10.31 4.80
C SER A 7 -1.92 -11.10 4.37
N GLU A 8 -1.73 -12.09 3.50
CA GLU A 8 -2.72 -13.15 3.23
C GLU A 8 -2.58 -14.32 4.24
N GLU A 9 -1.52 -14.33 5.05
CA GLU A 9 -1.27 -15.33 6.09
C GLU A 9 -1.97 -14.96 7.41
N SER A 10 -2.70 -15.92 7.98
CA SER A 10 -3.65 -15.69 9.08
C SER A 10 -3.09 -15.81 10.50
N ASP A 11 -1.91 -16.40 10.64
CA ASP A 11 -1.36 -16.91 11.89
C ASP A 11 0.10 -16.46 12.14
N ILE A 12 0.49 -15.30 11.62
CA ILE A 12 1.79 -14.71 11.93
C ILE A 12 1.78 -14.18 13.36
N GLN A 13 2.41 -14.92 14.28
CA GLN A 13 2.51 -14.53 15.69
C GLN A 13 3.72 -13.64 15.98
N ILE A 14 4.78 -13.77 15.18
CA ILE A 14 6.06 -13.11 15.42
C ILE A 14 6.64 -12.66 14.07
N PHE A 15 7.07 -11.41 14.02
CA PHE A 15 7.76 -10.84 12.87
C PHE A 15 9.24 -10.72 13.18
N VAL A 16 10.03 -11.63 12.62
CA VAL A 16 11.49 -11.59 12.74
C VAL A 16 12.08 -10.66 11.66
N PRO A 17 13.10 -9.85 11.99
CA PRO A 17 13.76 -8.99 11.01
C PRO A 17 14.33 -9.78 9.84
N ARG A 18 14.07 -9.32 8.61
CA ARG A 18 14.56 -9.95 7.37
C ARG A 18 15.48 -9.01 6.62
N LEU A 19 16.56 -9.55 6.05
CA LEU A 19 17.49 -8.74 5.26
C LEU A 19 16.76 -8.11 4.06
N PRO A 20 16.89 -6.80 3.83
CA PRO A 20 16.24 -6.14 2.73
C PRO A 20 16.88 -6.54 1.40
N VAL A 21 16.06 -6.69 0.36
CA VAL A 21 16.52 -6.91 -1.03
C VAL A 21 16.84 -5.59 -1.72
N ARG A 22 16.26 -4.48 -1.23
CA ARG A 22 16.47 -3.12 -1.71
C ARG A 22 17.94 -2.72 -1.61
N LYS A 23 18.53 -2.27 -2.72
CA LYS A 23 19.96 -1.89 -2.82
C LYS A 23 20.30 -0.58 -2.12
N ASP A 24 19.30 0.26 -1.90
CA ASP A 24 19.40 1.54 -1.21
C ASP A 24 19.41 1.41 0.32
N LEU A 25 19.24 0.19 0.85
CA LEU A 25 19.26 -0.10 2.27
C LEU A 25 20.50 -0.92 2.65
N ASP A 26 20.87 -0.89 3.93
CA ASP A 26 21.91 -1.74 4.48
C ASP A 26 21.47 -3.21 4.43
N GLN A 27 22.05 -3.97 3.49
CA GLN A 27 21.73 -5.38 3.27
C GLN A 27 22.25 -6.32 4.38
N SER A 28 23.02 -5.79 5.35
CA SER A 28 23.46 -6.54 6.53
C SER A 28 22.49 -6.45 7.70
N LYS A 29 21.53 -5.51 7.66
CA LYS A 29 20.57 -5.28 8.74
C LYS A 29 19.24 -5.92 8.43
N GLY A 30 18.76 -6.79 9.33
CA GLY A 30 17.40 -7.32 9.25
C GLY A 30 16.38 -6.24 9.62
N LEU A 31 15.25 -6.20 8.91
CA LEU A 31 14.18 -5.24 9.16
C LEU A 31 12.80 -5.94 9.23
N VAL A 32 12.00 -5.56 10.22
CA VAL A 32 10.55 -5.76 10.22
C VAL A 32 9.90 -4.54 9.60
N TRP A 33 9.06 -4.74 8.58
CA TRP A 33 8.42 -3.66 7.85
C TRP A 33 6.99 -3.42 8.30
N ALA A 34 6.64 -2.16 8.48
CA ALA A 34 5.29 -1.71 8.73
C ALA A 34 4.95 -0.47 7.88
N ILE A 35 3.66 -0.22 7.70
CA ILE A 35 3.11 0.88 6.93
C ILE A 35 2.21 1.71 7.84
N ASN A 36 2.27 3.04 7.72
CA ASN A 36 1.39 3.93 8.46
C ASN A 36 -0.08 3.87 7.98
N GLU A 37 -0.98 4.46 8.76
CA GLU A 37 -2.41 4.43 8.46
C GLU A 37 -2.78 5.16 7.16
N THR A 38 -2.09 6.26 6.81
CA THR A 38 -2.33 7.02 5.58
C THR A 38 -2.01 6.21 4.34
N CYS A 39 -0.91 5.46 4.32
CA CYS A 39 -0.47 4.68 3.17
C CYS A 39 -0.98 3.24 3.19
N LEU A 40 -1.60 2.78 4.28
CA LEU A 40 -2.20 1.45 4.40
C LEU A 40 -3.10 1.07 3.20
N PRO A 41 -3.98 1.95 2.66
CA PRO A 41 -4.78 1.64 1.47
C PRO A 41 -3.98 1.14 0.27
N ASN A 42 -2.73 1.57 0.10
CA ASN A 42 -1.84 1.12 -0.99
C ASN A 42 -1.54 -0.39 -0.93
N PHE A 43 -1.80 -1.02 0.21
CA PHE A 43 -1.47 -2.42 0.49
C PHE A 43 -2.70 -3.28 0.74
N LEU A 44 -3.91 -2.71 0.71
CA LEU A 44 -5.17 -3.48 0.79
C LEU A 44 -5.48 -4.14 -0.56
N THR A 45 -4.61 -5.06 -0.95
CA THR A 45 -4.70 -5.89 -2.15
C THR A 45 -3.98 -7.21 -1.91
N PRO A 46 -4.26 -8.29 -2.67
CA PRO A 46 -3.41 -9.48 -2.71
C PRO A 46 -1.94 -9.10 -2.95
N ARG A 47 -1.01 -9.85 -2.32
CA ARG A 47 0.42 -9.50 -2.27
C ARG A 47 1.04 -9.23 -3.64
N ASP A 48 0.63 -10.01 -4.63
CA ASP A 48 1.16 -9.98 -6.00
C ASP A 48 0.34 -9.11 -6.96
N CYS A 49 -0.74 -8.49 -6.50
CA CYS A 49 -1.56 -7.60 -7.32
C CYS A 49 -0.74 -6.38 -7.75
N PRO A 50 -0.49 -6.18 -9.06
CA PRO A 50 0.08 -4.95 -9.59
C PRO A 50 -0.92 -3.83 -9.33
N ARG A 51 -0.38 -2.67 -8.94
CA ARG A 51 -1.21 -1.52 -8.59
C ARG A 51 -0.43 -0.22 -8.71
N VAL A 52 -1.14 0.80 -9.17
CA VAL A 52 -0.70 2.19 -9.12
C VAL A 52 -1.58 2.89 -8.11
N THR A 53 -0.99 3.45 -7.06
CA THR A 53 -1.71 4.21 -6.06
C THR A 53 -1.15 5.60 -5.93
N TYR A 54 -2.00 6.55 -5.58
CA TYR A 54 -1.59 7.94 -5.37
C TYR A 54 -2.55 8.65 -4.43
N HIS A 55 -2.03 9.65 -3.71
CA HIS A 55 -2.80 10.43 -2.76
C HIS A 55 -2.33 11.87 -2.67
N CYS A 56 -3.26 12.75 -2.28
CA CYS A 56 -2.99 14.16 -2.05
C CYS A 56 -1.98 14.35 -0.90
N ASN A 57 -1.05 15.27 -1.10
CA ASN A 57 -0.16 15.82 -0.09
C ASN A 57 -0.32 17.36 -0.04
N GLU A 58 0.46 18.02 0.82
CA GLU A 58 0.42 19.49 1.01
C GLU A 58 0.77 20.30 -0.25
N ARG A 59 1.41 19.68 -1.24
CA ARG A 59 1.87 20.30 -2.50
C ARG A 59 1.02 19.89 -3.71
N THR A 60 0.01 19.02 -3.53
CA THR A 60 -0.82 18.55 -4.63
C THR A 60 -1.63 19.70 -5.24
N THR A 61 -1.49 19.88 -6.55
CA THR A 61 -2.11 20.98 -7.30
C THR A 61 -3.58 20.71 -7.61
N GLU A 62 -4.37 21.78 -7.78
CA GLU A 62 -5.77 21.66 -8.19
C GLU A 62 -5.92 21.11 -9.61
N GLU A 63 -4.96 21.38 -10.50
CA GLU A 63 -4.93 20.81 -11.86
C GLU A 63 -4.82 19.28 -11.82
N ASP A 64 -3.89 18.75 -11.02
CA ASP A 64 -3.73 17.30 -10.87
C ASP A 64 -4.97 16.67 -10.22
N LYS A 65 -5.57 17.32 -9.21
CA LYS A 65 -6.82 16.83 -8.59
C LYS A 65 -7.94 16.73 -9.62
N GLN A 66 -8.18 17.78 -10.39
CA GLN A 66 -9.25 17.81 -11.40
C GLN A 66 -9.05 16.75 -12.49
N LYS A 67 -7.79 16.48 -12.86
CA LYS A 67 -7.45 15.52 -13.90
C LYS A 67 -7.50 14.06 -13.42
N TYR A 68 -7.07 13.79 -12.18
CA TYR A 68 -6.81 12.43 -11.71
C TYR A 68 -7.71 11.97 -10.56
N LEU A 69 -8.63 12.78 -10.04
CA LEU A 69 -9.61 12.36 -9.02
C LEU A 69 -11.03 12.48 -9.57
N SER A 70 -11.88 11.50 -9.23
CA SER A 70 -13.27 11.50 -9.72
C SER A 70 -14.18 12.50 -9.00
N SER A 71 -13.77 12.94 -7.81
CA SER A 71 -14.52 13.87 -6.99
C SER A 71 -13.60 14.73 -6.12
N GLN A 72 -14.11 15.88 -5.68
CA GLN A 72 -13.38 16.79 -4.78
C GLN A 72 -13.17 16.23 -3.37
N SER A 73 -13.97 15.23 -2.98
CA SER A 73 -13.84 14.55 -1.69
C SER A 73 -12.89 13.34 -1.74
N SER A 74 -12.52 12.89 -2.94
CA SER A 74 -11.52 11.85 -3.13
C SER A 74 -10.13 12.45 -2.88
N THR A 75 -9.30 11.75 -2.13
CA THR A 75 -7.92 12.18 -1.86
C THR A 75 -6.91 11.07 -2.07
N HIS A 76 -7.37 9.86 -2.41
CA HIS A 76 -6.56 8.66 -2.48
C HIS A 76 -7.17 7.70 -3.49
N VAL A 77 -6.35 7.24 -4.42
CA VAL A 77 -6.74 6.30 -5.47
C VAL A 77 -5.89 5.04 -5.39
N ILE A 78 -6.54 3.91 -5.63
CA ILE A 78 -5.89 2.65 -5.98
C ILE A 78 -6.40 2.18 -7.33
N ALA A 79 -5.49 1.99 -8.29
CA ALA A 79 -5.81 1.43 -9.59
C ALA A 79 -5.23 0.01 -9.71
N ILE A 80 -6.05 -0.91 -10.19
CA ILE A 80 -5.69 -2.30 -10.49
C ILE A 80 -6.20 -2.71 -11.87
N GLU A 81 -5.65 -3.78 -12.43
CA GLU A 81 -6.14 -4.30 -13.71
C GLU A 81 -7.37 -5.19 -13.53
N HIS A 82 -8.29 -5.19 -14.50
CA HIS A 82 -9.52 -5.99 -14.50
C HIS A 82 -9.31 -7.46 -14.13
N GLN A 83 -8.21 -8.07 -14.60
CA GLN A 83 -7.88 -9.47 -14.35
C GLN A 83 -7.71 -9.80 -12.86
N TRP A 84 -7.45 -8.80 -12.00
CA TRP A 84 -7.30 -8.96 -10.56
C TRP A 84 -8.61 -8.82 -9.77
N PHE A 85 -9.71 -8.44 -10.43
CA PHE A 85 -11.00 -8.20 -9.76
C PHE A 85 -11.46 -9.41 -8.94
N GLU A 86 -11.53 -10.60 -9.56
CA GLU A 86 -12.00 -11.80 -8.86
C GLU A 86 -11.04 -12.20 -7.74
N LYS A 87 -9.73 -12.02 -7.91
CA LYS A 87 -8.76 -12.32 -6.84
C LYS A 87 -8.92 -11.36 -5.66
N MET A 88 -9.04 -10.06 -5.92
CA MET A 88 -9.32 -9.05 -4.88
C MET A 88 -10.60 -9.37 -4.10
N LYS A 89 -11.68 -9.73 -4.81
CA LYS A 89 -12.99 -10.03 -4.22
C LYS A 89 -12.97 -11.25 -3.30
N ASN A 90 -12.15 -12.24 -3.62
CA ASN A 90 -12.12 -13.52 -2.92
C ASN A 90 -10.93 -13.67 -1.95
N THR A 91 -10.03 -12.68 -1.87
CA THR A 91 -8.90 -12.70 -0.94
C THR A 91 -9.32 -12.14 0.43
N THR A 92 -8.98 -12.88 1.50
CA THR A 92 -9.00 -12.35 2.86
C THR A 92 -7.62 -11.79 3.21
N LEU A 93 -7.58 -10.58 3.74
CA LEU A 93 -6.36 -9.94 4.25
C LEU A 93 -6.38 -9.89 5.78
N TYR A 94 -5.20 -10.03 6.36
CA TYR A 94 -4.94 -9.90 7.78
C TYR A 94 -4.04 -8.69 8.00
N LEU A 95 -4.52 -7.72 8.76
CA LEU A 95 -3.72 -6.59 9.21
C LEU A 95 -3.22 -6.89 10.62
N TYR A 96 -1.91 -6.93 10.74
CA TYR A 96 -1.22 -7.04 12.01
C TYR A 96 -0.80 -5.64 12.44
N GLU A 97 -1.38 -5.15 13.52
CA GLU A 97 -1.04 -3.85 14.08
C GLU A 97 0.12 -4.01 15.07
N PHE A 98 1.09 -3.09 15.01
CA PHE A 98 2.26 -3.10 15.89
C PHE A 98 2.23 -1.94 16.89
N ASP A 99 2.90 -2.15 18.02
CA ASP A 99 3.35 -1.06 18.88
C ASP A 99 4.43 -0.25 18.14
N PRO A 100 4.27 1.07 17.94
CA PRO A 100 5.22 1.87 17.20
C PRO A 100 6.54 2.15 17.93
N THR A 101 6.69 1.76 19.19
CA THR A 101 7.82 2.14 20.06
C THR A 101 9.22 1.85 19.47
N ASN A 102 9.41 0.70 18.82
CA ASN A 102 10.69 0.32 18.22
C ASN A 102 10.83 0.72 16.75
N PHE A 103 9.78 1.28 16.16
CA PHE A 103 9.76 1.61 14.74
C PHE A 103 10.29 3.01 14.49
N TYR A 104 11.13 3.15 13.47
CA TYR A 104 11.56 4.44 12.95
C TYR A 104 11.20 4.60 11.48
N LEU A 105 11.08 5.86 11.06
CA LEU A 105 10.67 6.21 9.71
C LEU A 105 11.77 5.85 8.70
N GLN A 106 11.40 5.08 7.67
CA GLN A 106 12.29 4.69 6.58
C GLN A 106 12.00 5.50 5.30
N ASP A 107 10.72 5.76 5.01
CA ASP A 107 10.29 6.53 3.83
C ASP A 107 8.95 7.21 4.13
N ARG A 108 8.94 8.55 4.16
CA ARG A 108 7.74 9.33 4.46
C ARG A 108 6.69 9.22 3.36
N GLY A 109 7.10 9.27 2.09
CA GLY A 109 6.17 9.28 0.96
C GLY A 109 5.51 7.92 0.75
N ALA A 110 6.24 6.84 1.02
CA ALA A 110 5.69 5.48 0.99
C ALA A 110 5.01 5.07 2.32
N GLY A 111 5.13 5.89 3.37
CA GLY A 111 4.62 5.59 4.71
C GLY A 111 5.31 4.41 5.39
N TYR A 112 6.55 4.11 5.01
CA TYR A 112 7.30 2.96 5.53
C TYR A 112 8.00 3.25 6.84
N TYR A 113 7.80 2.34 7.77
CA TYR A 113 8.47 2.27 9.06
C TYR A 113 9.15 0.92 9.19
N VAL A 114 10.29 0.90 9.88
CA VAL A 114 11.03 -0.33 10.11
C VAL A 114 11.48 -0.46 11.56
N SER A 115 11.60 -1.71 12.02
CA SER A 115 12.21 -2.09 13.30
C SER A 115 13.34 -3.07 13.03
N GLU A 116 14.46 -2.91 13.74
CA GLU A 116 15.61 -3.84 13.68
C GLU A 116 15.44 -5.02 14.66
N VAL A 117 14.39 -5.03 15.49
CA VAL A 117 14.11 -6.08 16.47
C VAL A 117 12.90 -6.92 16.07
N THR A 118 12.73 -8.05 16.76
CA THR A 118 11.56 -8.91 16.57
C THR A 118 10.32 -8.23 17.15
N GLU A 119 9.25 -8.21 16.37
CA GLU A 119 8.00 -7.54 16.74
C GLU A 119 6.87 -8.56 16.91
N ILE A 120 6.02 -8.31 17.89
CA ILE A 120 4.79 -9.08 18.15
C ILE A 120 3.61 -8.14 17.87
N PRO A 121 2.66 -8.55 17.01
CA PRO A 121 1.50 -7.71 16.74
C PRO A 121 0.62 -7.59 17.99
N ILE A 122 0.17 -6.37 18.28
CA ILE A 122 -0.71 -6.06 19.41
C ILE A 122 -2.18 -6.26 19.07
N ASN A 123 -2.51 -6.35 17.78
CA ASN A 123 -3.86 -6.60 17.29
C ASN A 123 -3.82 -7.28 15.90
N LYS A 124 -4.87 -8.04 15.57
CA LYS A 124 -5.06 -8.66 14.27
C LYS A 124 -6.48 -8.35 13.77
N ILE A 125 -6.58 -7.67 12.64
CA ILE A 125 -7.83 -7.32 11.98
C ILE A 125 -7.99 -8.21 10.75
N VAL A 126 -9.18 -8.75 10.53
CA VAL A 126 -9.51 -9.59 9.37
C VAL A 126 -10.36 -8.78 8.40
N ILE A 127 -9.91 -8.63 7.17
CA ILE A 127 -10.67 -8.05 6.06
C ILE A 127 -11.07 -9.18 5.13
N THR A 128 -12.35 -9.53 5.11
CA THR A 128 -12.90 -10.53 4.17
C THR A 128 -13.47 -9.91 2.90
N ASP A 129 -13.71 -8.60 2.88
CA ASP A 129 -14.13 -7.84 1.71
C ASP A 129 -13.23 -6.63 1.52
N VAL A 130 -12.23 -6.79 0.65
CA VAL A 130 -11.20 -5.78 0.40
C VAL A 130 -11.78 -4.52 -0.24
N PHE A 131 -12.78 -4.66 -1.13
CA PHE A 131 -13.41 -3.51 -1.77
C PHE A 131 -14.24 -2.71 -0.77
N ALA A 132 -15.04 -3.39 0.07
CA ALA A 132 -15.79 -2.72 1.12
C ALA A 132 -14.87 -1.95 2.07
N GLU A 133 -13.74 -2.54 2.47
CA GLU A 133 -12.76 -1.85 3.34
C GLU A 133 -12.16 -0.61 2.68
N LEU A 134 -11.78 -0.69 1.40
CA LEU A 134 -11.28 0.46 0.65
C LEU A 134 -12.34 1.58 0.54
N ILE A 135 -13.59 1.22 0.25
CA ILE A 135 -14.71 2.17 0.13
C ILE A 135 -15.00 2.83 1.48
N ASN A 136 -15.01 2.06 2.58
CA ASN A 136 -15.21 2.58 3.94
C ASN A 136 -14.12 3.58 4.35
N ARG A 137 -12.94 3.46 3.75
CA ARG A 137 -11.80 4.39 3.92
C ARG A 137 -11.82 5.57 2.95
N ASN A 138 -12.90 5.73 2.16
CA ASN A 138 -13.04 6.77 1.13
C ASN A 138 -11.93 6.71 0.08
N ILE A 139 -11.51 5.49 -0.29
CA ILE A 139 -10.51 5.27 -1.34
C ILE A 139 -11.22 5.07 -2.66
N GLU A 140 -10.79 5.82 -3.66
CA GLU A 140 -11.27 5.64 -5.02
C GLU A 140 -10.60 4.41 -5.65
N VAL A 141 -11.41 3.39 -5.92
CA VAL A 141 -10.93 2.14 -6.52
C VAL A 141 -11.16 2.19 -8.03
N ARG A 142 -10.07 2.13 -8.80
CA ARG A 142 -10.10 2.13 -10.26
C ARG A 142 -9.76 0.77 -10.83
N MET A 143 -10.54 0.39 -11.83
CA MET A 143 -10.32 -0.80 -12.64
C MET A 143 -9.91 -0.35 -14.04
N THR A 144 -8.77 -0.87 -14.52
CA THR A 144 -8.23 -0.53 -15.84
C THR A 144 -7.89 -1.80 -16.62
N ASP A 145 -7.79 -1.71 -17.94
CA ASP A 145 -7.29 -2.81 -18.77
C ASP A 145 -5.76 -2.99 -18.66
N GLN A 146 -5.04 -1.89 -18.42
CA GLN A 146 -3.60 -1.85 -18.23
C GLN A 146 -3.16 -0.69 -17.31
N LEU A 147 -2.11 -0.91 -16.52
CA LEU A 147 -1.61 0.07 -15.54
C LEU A 147 -0.46 0.98 -16.05
N TRP A 148 0.22 0.64 -17.14
CA TRP A 148 1.45 1.33 -17.55
C TRP A 148 1.26 2.80 -17.90
N ASP A 149 0.20 3.15 -18.62
CA ASP A 149 -0.05 4.55 -18.98
C ASP A 149 -0.34 5.40 -17.74
N LEU A 150 -1.13 4.87 -16.79
CA LEU A 150 -1.37 5.56 -15.51
C LEU A 150 -0.08 5.66 -14.69
N CYS A 151 0.73 4.60 -14.65
CA CYS A 151 2.03 4.56 -13.97
C CYS A 151 2.97 5.66 -14.50
N GLU A 152 3.08 5.80 -15.82
CA GLU A 152 3.91 6.82 -16.47
C GLU A 152 3.38 8.24 -16.16
N CYS A 153 2.07 8.45 -16.23
CA CYS A 153 1.45 9.75 -15.95
C CYS A 153 1.59 10.18 -14.48
N ILE A 154 1.29 9.30 -13.52
CA ILE A 154 1.25 9.67 -12.09
C ILE A 154 2.62 10.08 -11.57
N GLN A 155 3.70 9.50 -12.09
CA GLN A 155 5.07 9.87 -11.69
C GLN A 155 5.44 11.32 -12.03
N THR A 156 4.74 11.96 -12.97
CA THR A 156 4.97 13.36 -13.36
C THR A 156 4.04 14.34 -12.64
N THR A 157 3.20 13.87 -11.72
CA THR A 157 2.22 14.69 -10.99
C THR A 157 2.74 15.16 -9.63
N SER A 158 1.96 16.00 -8.97
CA SER A 158 2.20 16.51 -7.61
C SER A 158 1.71 15.59 -6.48
N PHE A 159 1.16 14.40 -6.79
CA PHE A 159 0.74 13.42 -5.78
C PHE A 159 1.92 12.69 -5.15
N ASP A 160 1.73 12.19 -3.91
CA ASP A 160 2.56 11.11 -3.40
C ASP A 160 2.01 9.78 -3.95
N TRP A 161 2.88 8.92 -4.46
CA TRP A 161 2.48 7.70 -5.16
C TRP A 161 3.23 6.46 -4.70
N SER A 162 2.60 5.30 -4.90
CA SER A 162 3.22 4.00 -4.72
C SER A 162 2.87 3.11 -5.90
N ILE A 163 3.91 2.55 -6.53
CA ILE A 163 3.78 1.71 -7.71
C ILE A 163 4.34 0.35 -7.33
N CYS A 164 3.44 -0.62 -7.19
CA CYS A 164 3.74 -1.90 -6.56
C CYS A 164 3.52 -3.05 -7.54
N ARG A 165 4.42 -4.04 -7.52
CA ARG A 165 4.28 -5.32 -8.26
C ARG A 165 4.05 -5.17 -9.77
N MET A 166 4.50 -4.07 -10.40
CA MET A 166 4.31 -3.84 -11.84
C MET A 166 4.89 -4.93 -12.75
N GLY A 167 5.85 -5.73 -12.28
CA GLY A 167 6.30 -6.92 -13.02
C GLY A 167 5.21 -7.98 -13.26
N ASN A 168 4.11 -7.93 -12.50
CA ASN A 168 2.92 -8.77 -12.64
C ASN A 168 1.79 -8.07 -13.43
N ALA A 169 1.99 -6.81 -13.85
CA ALA A 169 1.02 -6.11 -14.70
C ALA A 169 1.01 -6.69 -16.11
N LYS A 170 -0.11 -6.53 -16.81
CA LYS A 170 -0.22 -6.89 -18.22
C LYS A 170 0.84 -6.11 -19.01
N LYS A 171 1.64 -6.81 -19.82
CA LYS A 171 2.68 -6.17 -20.65
C LYS A 171 2.08 -5.12 -21.59
N LYS A 172 2.82 -4.02 -21.79
CA LYS A 172 2.54 -3.00 -22.80
C LYS A 172 2.48 -3.60 -24.20
#